data_AF-A0A2D5IH60-F1
#
_entry.id   AF-A0A2D5IH60-F1
#
_cell.length_a   1.000
_cell.length_b   1.000
_cell.length_c   1.000
_cell.angle_alpha   90.00
_cell.angle_beta   90.00
_cell.angle_gamma   90.00
#
_symmetry.space_group_name_H-M   'P 1'
#
loop_
_entity.id
_entity.type
_entity.pdbx_description
1 polymer ?
#
loop_
_entity_poly.entity_id
_entity_poly.type
_entity_poly.pdbx_seq_one_letter_code
_entity_poly.pdbx_strand_id
1 'polypeptide(L)'
;MKNDVSEQFQLLNKHISAAISGQDYVRAASLDRARQEVLKDICLMDVKAIDVDFFSIVEECARDNASLIQAVQQDMNHISWQTSRSLKAQRAYRSEV
;
A
#
# COMPACT_ATOMS: atom_id res chain seq x y z
N MET A 1 9.91 -1.30 24.16
CA MET A 1 9.22 -0.21 23.42
C MET A 1 9.73 -0.04 21.99
N LYS A 2 11.03 0.14 21.70
CA LYS A 2 11.53 0.27 20.31
C LYS A 2 11.25 -0.95 19.41
N ASN A 3 11.48 -2.18 19.90
CA ASN A 3 11.25 -3.40 19.11
C ASN A 3 9.77 -3.63 18.76
N ASP A 4 8.87 -3.19 19.65
CA ASP A 4 7.41 -3.36 19.52
C ASP A 4 6.86 -2.58 18.31
N VAL A 5 7.41 -1.40 18.05
CA VAL A 5 6.96 -0.54 16.96
C VAL A 5 7.44 -1.04 15.59
N SER A 6 8.68 -1.53 15.53
CA SER A 6 9.21 -2.16 14.31
C SER A 6 8.42 -3.42 13.94
N GLU A 7 8.08 -4.26 14.92
CA GLU A 7 7.26 -5.45 14.71
C GLU A 7 5.84 -5.10 14.26
N GLN A 8 5.19 -4.11 14.89
CA GLN A 8 3.88 -3.62 14.45
C GLN A 8 3.91 -3.07 13.02
N PHE A 9 4.99 -2.36 12.66
CA PHE A 9 5.17 -1.82 11.33
C PHE A 9 5.32 -2.93 10.28
N GLN A 10 6.21 -3.90 10.53
CA GLN A 10 6.40 -5.05 9.63
C GLN A 10 5.12 -5.88 9.47
N LEU A 11 4.34 -6.03 10.55
CA LEU A 11 3.06 -6.72 10.52
C LEU A 11 2.04 -5.97 9.64
N LEU A 12 1.96 -4.63 9.77
CA LEU A 12 1.10 -3.80 8.93
C LEU A 12 1.52 -3.89 7.45
N ASN A 13 2.81 -3.87 7.13
CA ASN A 13 3.29 -4.07 5.75
C ASN A 13 2.88 -5.42 5.18
N LYS A 14 3.01 -6.51 5.94
CA LYS A 14 2.54 -7.83 5.50
C LYS A 14 1.04 -7.83 5.20
N HIS A 15 0.23 -7.19 6.05
CA HIS A 15 -1.22 -7.13 5.85
C HIS A 15 -1.62 -6.25 4.67
N ILE A 16 -0.93 -5.13 4.44
CA ILE A 16 -1.16 -4.25 3.27
C ILE A 16 -0.82 -5.01 1.98
N SER A 17 0.33 -5.68 1.93
CA SER A 17 0.74 -6.50 0.79
C SER A 17 -0.27 -7.61 0.50
N ALA A 18 -0.73 -8.33 1.54
CA ALA A 18 -1.75 -9.36 1.38
C ALA A 18 -3.10 -8.79 0.88
N ALA A 19 -3.52 -7.62 1.37
CA ALA A 19 -4.74 -6.96 0.91
C ALA A 19 -4.64 -6.50 -0.55
N ILE A 20 -3.49 -5.97 -0.96
CA ILE A 20 -3.22 -5.60 -2.36
C ILE A 20 -3.21 -6.82 -3.26
N SER A 21 -2.52 -7.92 -2.87
CA SER A 21 -2.55 -9.17 -3.64
C SER A 21 -3.97 -9.76 -3.76
N GLY A 22 -4.80 -9.56 -2.73
CA GLY A 22 -6.22 -9.93 -2.74
C GLY A 22 -7.14 -8.93 -3.46
N GLN A 23 -6.60 -7.88 -4.07
CA GLN A 23 -7.33 -6.77 -4.70
C GLN A 23 -8.33 -6.05 -3.77
N ASP A 24 -8.14 -6.18 -2.45
CA ASP A 24 -8.94 -5.50 -1.44
C ASP A 24 -8.29 -4.14 -1.11
N TYR A 25 -8.41 -3.22 -2.06
CA TYR A 25 -7.76 -1.90 -1.96
C TYR A 25 -8.35 -1.02 -0.86
N VAL A 26 -9.62 -1.23 -0.48
CA VAL A 26 -10.25 -0.49 0.63
C VAL A 26 -9.59 -0.87 1.95
N ARG A 27 -9.37 -2.17 2.16
CA ARG A 27 -8.64 -2.68 3.32
C ARG A 27 -7.17 -2.29 3.29
N ALA A 28 -6.53 -2.30 2.12
CA ALA A 28 -5.15 -1.84 1.99
C ALA A 28 -5.01 -0.36 2.43
N ALA A 29 -5.94 0.50 2.00
CA ALA A 29 -5.93 1.92 2.37
C ALA A 29 -6.19 2.18 3.87
N SER A 30 -7.04 1.37 4.52
CA SER A 30 -7.28 1.52 5.96
C SER A 30 -6.08 1.07 6.79
N LEU A 31 -5.43 -0.03 6.40
CA LEU A 31 -4.19 -0.50 7.00
C LEU A 31 -3.03 0.48 6.79
N ASP A 32 -2.97 1.12 5.62
CA ASP A 32 -1.97 2.14 5.35
C ASP A 32 -2.12 3.37 6.24
N ARG A 33 -3.34 3.82 6.54
CA ARG A 33 -3.55 4.90 7.53
C ARG A 33 -3.05 4.52 8.91
N ALA A 34 -3.31 3.29 9.36
CA ALA A 34 -2.81 2.82 10.65
C ALA A 34 -1.27 2.83 10.69
N ARG A 35 -0.64 2.44 9.58
CA ARG A 35 0.81 2.49 9.41
C ARG A 35 1.38 3.92 9.42
N GLN A 36 0.67 4.88 8.84
CA GLN A 36 1.06 6.29 8.87
C GLN A 36 1.00 6.88 10.29
N GLU A 37 -0.01 6.52 11.10
CA GLU A 37 -0.07 6.93 12.51
C GLU A 37 1.11 6.35 13.31
N VAL A 38 1.48 5.09 13.08
CA VAL A 38 2.69 4.50 13.68
C VAL A 38 3.95 5.29 13.30
N LEU A 39 4.13 5.64 12.02
CA LEU A 39 5.28 6.46 11.59
C LEU A 39 5.30 7.83 12.25
N LYS A 40 4.14 8.47 12.38
CA LYS A 40 3.99 9.77 13.04
C LYS A 40 4.37 9.68 14.52
N ASP A 41 3.91 8.66 15.22
CA ASP A 41 4.26 8.43 16.62
C ASP A 41 5.76 8.23 16.81
N ILE A 42 6.44 7.55 15.88
CA ILE A 42 7.90 7.39 15.95
C ILE A 42 8.62 8.72 15.69
N CYS A 43 8.18 9.53 14.72
CA CYS A 43 8.76 10.86 14.46
C CYS A 43 8.59 11.84 15.63
N LEU A 44 7.63 11.59 16.52
CA LEU A 44 7.41 12.36 17.74
C LEU A 44 8.20 11.81 18.95
N MET A 45 8.90 10.67 18.82
CA MET A 45 9.80 10.17 19.86
C MET A 45 11.06 11.05 19.99
N ASP A 46 11.58 11.16 21.22
CA ASP A 46 12.74 12.00 21.56
C ASP A 46 13.92 11.71 20.62
N VAL A 47 14.48 12.77 20.02
CA VAL A 47 15.59 12.74 19.05
C VAL A 47 16.83 12.07 19.63
N LYS A 48 16.99 12.09 20.96
CA LYS A 48 18.09 11.38 21.65
C LYS A 48 17.96 9.85 21.61
N ALA A 49 16.78 9.34 21.27
CA ALA A 49 16.51 7.92 21.06
C ALA A 49 16.59 7.51 19.58
N ILE A 50 16.86 8.43 18.65
CA ILE A 50 17.01 8.12 17.22
C ILE A 50 18.40 7.54 16.99
N ASP A 51 18.47 6.25 16.64
CA ASP A 51 19.71 5.57 16.25
C ASP A 51 19.68 5.18 14.76
N VAL A 52 20.80 4.69 14.23
CA VAL A 52 20.97 4.29 12.81
C VAL A 52 19.93 3.28 12.33
N ASP A 53 19.44 2.41 13.23
CA ASP A 53 18.44 1.39 12.93
C ASP A 53 17.07 2.03 12.67
N PHE A 54 16.78 3.20 13.26
CA PHE A 54 15.56 3.95 12.94
C PHE A 54 15.55 4.45 11.49
N PHE A 55 16.69 4.99 11.01
CA PHE A 55 16.79 5.44 9.62
C PHE A 55 16.71 4.27 8.65
N SER A 56 17.29 3.12 9.00
CA SER A 56 17.17 1.88 8.22
C SER A 56 15.71 1.45 8.09
N ILE A 57 14.93 1.51 9.18
CA ILE A 57 13.50 1.22 9.16
C ILE A 57 12.78 2.20 8.24
N VAL A 58 12.99 3.51 8.40
CA VAL A 58 12.31 4.53 7.56
C VAL A 58 12.65 4.36 6.07
N GLU A 59 13.89 4.00 5.75
CA GLU A 59 14.32 3.76 4.37
C GLU A 59 13.69 2.48 3.78
N GLU A 60 13.58 1.41 4.57
CA GLU A 60 12.84 0.20 4.22
C GLU A 60 11.35 0.53 3.99
N CYS A 61 10.74 1.35 4.86
CA CYS A 61 9.37 1.83 4.70
C CYS A 61 9.17 2.53 3.35
N ALA A 62 10.07 3.46 3.01
CA ALA A 62 9.97 4.23 1.77
C ALA A 62 10.07 3.31 0.53
N ARG A 63 10.92 2.28 0.58
CA ARG A 63 11.08 1.29 -0.48
C ARG A 63 9.85 0.42 -0.67
N ASP A 64 9.28 -0.07 0.43
CA ASP A 64 8.05 -0.88 0.40
C ASP A 64 6.87 -0.06 -0.11
N ASN A 65 6.79 1.22 0.26
CA ASN A 65 5.74 2.14 -0.22
C ASN A 65 5.80 2.31 -1.73
N ALA A 66 6.99 2.59 -2.26
CA ALA A 66 7.19 2.74 -3.70
C ALA A 66 6.77 1.48 -4.46
N SER A 67 7.12 0.30 -3.92
CA SER A 67 6.79 -0.99 -4.52
C SER A 67 5.28 -1.26 -4.51
N LEU A 68 4.59 -0.98 -3.40
CA LEU A 68 3.15 -1.17 -3.28
C LEU A 68 2.37 -0.21 -4.19
N ILE A 69 2.78 1.05 -4.27
CA ILE A 69 2.18 2.04 -5.19
C ILE A 69 2.33 1.57 -6.65
N GLN A 70 3.50 1.07 -7.02
CA GLN A 70 3.75 0.54 -8.36
C GLN A 70 2.83 -0.66 -8.67
N ALA A 71 2.66 -1.59 -7.74
CA ALA A 71 1.77 -2.73 -7.90
C ALA A 71 0.30 -2.29 -8.10
N VAL A 72 -0.18 -1.37 -7.26
CA VAL A 72 -1.54 -0.81 -7.38
C VAL A 72 -1.73 -0.09 -8.73
N GLN A 73 -0.73 0.66 -9.19
CA GLN A 73 -0.78 1.34 -10.49
C GLN A 73 -0.92 0.34 -11.65
N GLN A 74 -0.18 -0.78 -11.59
CA GLN A 74 -0.24 -1.83 -12.60
C GLN A 74 -1.60 -2.53 -12.62
N ASP A 75 -2.13 -2.87 -11.45
CA ASP A 75 -3.46 -3.48 -11.34
C ASP A 75 -4.55 -2.55 -11.87
N MET A 76 -4.51 -1.26 -11.51
CA MET A 76 -5.46 -0.26 -12.00
C MET A 76 -5.41 -0.12 -13.53
N ASN A 77 -4.22 -0.13 -14.12
CA ASN A 77 -4.08 -0.11 -15.58
C ASN A 77 -4.69 -1.35 -16.22
N HIS A 78 -4.49 -2.53 -15.60
CA HIS A 78 -5.06 -3.78 -16.09
C HIS A 78 -6.59 -3.78 -16.03
N ILE A 79 -7.16 -3.39 -14.89
CA ILE A 79 -8.61 -3.26 -14.69
C ILE A 79 -9.19 -2.28 -15.71
N SER A 80 -8.60 -1.09 -15.84
CA SER A 80 -9.05 -0.06 -16.78
C SER A 80 -9.07 -0.55 -18.23
N TRP A 81 -8.03 -1.29 -18.64
CA TRP A 81 -7.96 -1.89 -19.97
C TRP A 81 -9.06 -2.94 -20.18
N GLN A 82 -9.25 -3.85 -19.22
CA GLN A 82 -10.30 -4.87 -19.30
C GLN A 82 -11.70 -4.25 -19.37
N THR A 83 -11.99 -3.27 -18.53
CA THR A 83 -13.28 -2.56 -18.52
C THR A 83 -13.52 -1.82 -19.84
N SER A 84 -12.51 -1.12 -20.37
CA SER A 84 -12.61 -0.42 -21.66
C SER A 84 -12.91 -1.39 -22.80
N ARG A 85 -12.25 -2.56 -22.81
CA ARG A 85 -12.47 -3.60 -23.81
C ARG A 85 -13.88 -4.19 -23.73
N SER A 86 -14.37 -4.45 -22.51
CA SER A 86 -15.72 -4.93 -22.25
C SER A 86 -16.79 -3.93 -22.70
N LEU A 87 -16.63 -2.65 -22.37
CA LEU A 87 -17.54 -1.57 -22.79
C LEU A 87 -17.59 -1.43 -24.32
N LYS A 88 -16.45 -1.55 -25.00
CA LYS A 88 -16.41 -1.51 -26.48
C LYS A 88 -17.18 -2.68 -27.08
N ALA A 89 -17.05 -3.88 -26.52
CA ALA A 89 -17.80 -5.06 -26.96
C ALA A 89 -19.31 -4.88 -26.73
N GLN A 90 -19.73 -4.42 -25.54
CA GLN A 90 -21.14 -4.14 -25.26
C GLN A 90 -21.75 -3.11 -26.21
N ARG A 91 -21.01 -2.06 -26.56
CA ARG A 91 -21.46 -1.06 -27.55
C ARG A 91 -21.65 -1.67 -28.93
N ALA A 92 -20.72 -2.51 -29.39
CA ALA A 92 -20.82 -3.19 -30.68
C ALA A 92 -22.08 -4.09 -30.76
N TYR A 93 -22.32 -4.91 -29.73
CA TYR A 93 -23.51 -5.77 -29.69
C TYR A 93 -24.83 -4.99 -29.58
N ARG A 94 -24.82 -3.81 -28.92
CA ARG A 94 -26.00 -2.93 -28.86
C ARG A 94 -26.25 -2.13 -30.15
N SER A 95 -25.25 -1.98 -31.02
CA SER A 95 -25.39 -1.28 -32.30
C SER A 95 -25.80 -2.19 -33.46
N GLU A 96 -25.83 -3.51 -33.25
CA GLU A 96 -26.24 -4.52 -34.24
C GLU A 96 -27.69 -5.01 -34.05
N VAL A 97 -28.45 -4.40 -33.13
CA VAL A 97 -29.90 -4.56 -32.92
C VAL A 97 -30.59 -3.25 -33.26
#